data_AF-A0A452YFF6-F1
#
_entry.id   AF-A0A452YFF6-F1
#
_cell.length_a   1.000
_cell.length_b   1.000
_cell.length_c   1.000
_cell.angle_alpha   90.00
_cell.angle_beta   90.00
_cell.angle_gamma   90.00
#
_symmetry.space_group_name_H-M   'P 1'
#
loop_
_entity.id
_entity.type
_entity.pdbx_description
1 polymer ?
#
loop_
_entity_poly.entity_id
_entity_poly.type
_entity_poly.pdbx_seq_one_letter_code
_entity_poly.pdbx_strand_id
1 'polypeptide(L)'
;SEKRLVAEIKRTAKTGNEAATKILARQLIRLRQKISTLQGSRAQIRGIATHTQAMQANTSVSAGMQSASKAMGAMNKQMDPAKQMKVMQEFQKQSAQMDRTNEMMSDSIDNVLDDDQAEDETEELANQVLDEIGVDVASQLSSAPKGRIAGKKVQADERYAGSW
;
A
#
# COMPACT_ATOMS: atom_id res chain seq x y z
N SER A 1 0.78 -35.23 -31.27
CA SER A 1 0.26 -33.91 -30.87
C SER A 1 -1.22 -33.84 -31.19
N GLU A 2 -2.00 -33.01 -30.50
CA GLU A 2 -3.44 -32.83 -30.76
C GLU A 2 -3.71 -32.51 -32.23
N LYS A 3 -2.89 -31.64 -32.83
CA LYS A 3 -2.93 -31.32 -34.27
C LYS A 3 -2.82 -32.54 -35.17
N ARG A 4 -1.89 -33.48 -34.88
CA ARG A 4 -1.77 -34.74 -35.64
C ARG A 4 -3.01 -35.62 -35.47
N LEU A 5 -3.55 -35.71 -34.25
CA LEU A 5 -4.74 -36.52 -33.98
C LEU A 5 -5.98 -35.99 -34.72
N VAL A 6 -6.15 -34.66 -34.75
CA VAL A 6 -7.22 -33.99 -35.53
C VAL A 6 -7.04 -34.23 -37.03
N ALA A 7 -5.81 -34.17 -37.54
CA ALA A 7 -5.52 -34.46 -38.95
C ALA A 7 -5.87 -35.91 -39.31
N GLU A 8 -5.52 -36.88 -38.46
CA GLU A 8 -5.85 -38.30 -38.66
C GLU A 8 -7.36 -38.54 -38.62
N ILE A 9 -8.09 -37.94 -37.68
CA ILE A 9 -9.57 -38.01 -37.60
C ILE A 9 -10.20 -37.48 -38.89
N LYS A 10 -9.71 -36.35 -39.41
CA LYS A 10 -10.20 -35.79 -40.69
C LYS A 10 -9.91 -36.74 -41.86
N ARG A 11 -8.77 -37.43 -41.84
CA ARG A 11 -8.39 -38.41 -42.87
C ARG A 11 -9.32 -39.63 -42.84
N THR A 12 -9.50 -40.26 -41.67
CA THR A 12 -10.34 -41.46 -41.54
C THR A 12 -11.82 -41.18 -41.78
N ALA A 13 -12.29 -39.97 -41.47
CA ALA A 13 -13.65 -39.54 -41.77
C ALA A 13 -13.87 -39.40 -43.29
N LYS A 14 -12.90 -38.85 -44.03
CA LYS A 14 -12.98 -38.71 -45.50
C LYS A 14 -13.00 -40.05 -46.22
N THR A 15 -12.35 -41.07 -45.65
CA THR A 15 -12.33 -42.42 -46.22
C THR A 15 -13.53 -43.28 -45.78
N GLY A 16 -14.50 -42.71 -45.05
CA GLY A 16 -15.68 -43.43 -44.57
C GLY A 16 -15.40 -44.47 -43.48
N ASN A 17 -14.20 -44.48 -42.89
CA ASN A 17 -13.84 -45.45 -41.85
C ASN A 17 -14.36 -44.96 -40.49
N GLU A 18 -15.65 -45.20 -40.24
CA GLU A 18 -16.33 -44.77 -39.01
C GLU A 18 -15.72 -45.37 -37.74
N ALA A 19 -15.32 -46.64 -37.77
CA ALA A 19 -14.73 -47.33 -36.62
C ALA A 19 -13.42 -46.66 -36.17
N ALA A 20 -12.50 -46.41 -37.10
CA ALA A 20 -11.24 -45.72 -36.82
C ALA A 20 -11.50 -44.28 -36.35
N THR A 21 -12.41 -43.57 -37.02
CA THR A 21 -12.78 -42.19 -36.68
C THR A 21 -13.31 -42.09 -35.24
N LYS A 22 -14.19 -43.01 -34.83
CA LYS A 22 -14.78 -43.05 -33.48
C LYS A 22 -13.73 -43.36 -32.40
N ILE A 23 -12.76 -44.24 -32.67
CA ILE A 23 -11.65 -44.54 -31.76
C ILE A 23 -10.77 -43.31 -31.57
N LEU A 24 -10.35 -42.67 -32.68
CA LEU A 24 -9.49 -41.49 -32.64
C LEU A 24 -10.20 -40.29 -31.98
N ALA A 25 -11.50 -40.10 -32.22
CA ALA A 25 -12.29 -39.06 -31.56
C ALA A 25 -12.35 -39.26 -30.03
N ARG A 26 -12.56 -40.49 -29.56
CA ARG A 26 -12.49 -40.84 -28.12
C ARG A 26 -11.10 -40.58 -27.54
N GLN A 27 -10.05 -40.78 -28.32
CA GLN A 27 -8.68 -40.49 -27.90
C GLN A 27 -8.43 -38.99 -27.79
N LEU A 28 -9.00 -38.17 -28.69
CA LEU A 28 -8.95 -36.71 -28.62
C LEU A 28 -9.62 -36.18 -27.34
N ILE A 29 -10.81 -36.69 -27.01
CA ILE A 29 -11.54 -36.30 -25.80
C ILE A 29 -10.72 -36.64 -24.55
N ARG A 30 -10.16 -37.85 -24.48
CA ARG A 30 -9.27 -38.26 -23.38
C ARG A 30 -8.03 -37.39 -23.28
N LEU A 31 -7.42 -37.01 -24.40
CA LEU A 31 -6.26 -36.12 -24.42
C LEU A 31 -6.62 -34.74 -23.86
N ARG A 32 -7.75 -34.16 -24.26
CA ARG A 32 -8.24 -32.87 -23.76
C ARG A 32 -8.56 -32.88 -22.28
N GLN A 33 -9.20 -33.96 -21.80
CA GLN A 33 -9.44 -34.16 -20.37
C GLN A 33 -8.11 -34.19 -19.59
N LYS A 34 -7.12 -34.95 -20.06
CA LYS A 34 -5.77 -34.98 -19.45
C LYS A 34 -5.10 -33.60 -19.42
N ILE A 35 -5.21 -32.82 -20.49
CA ILE A 35 -4.67 -31.45 -20.54
C ILE A 35 -5.34 -30.58 -19.47
N SER A 36 -6.68 -30.62 -19.37
CA SER A 36 -7.43 -29.88 -18.35
C SER A 36 -7.02 -30.28 -16.94
N THR A 37 -6.92 -31.59 -16.64
CA THR A 37 -6.44 -32.09 -15.35
C THR A 37 -5.01 -31.62 -15.04
N LEU A 38 -4.10 -31.65 -16.02
CA LEU A 38 -2.73 -31.17 -15.85
C LEU A 38 -2.65 -29.66 -15.62
N GLN A 39 -3.52 -28.87 -16.28
CA GLN A 39 -3.61 -27.43 -16.03
C GLN A 39 -4.09 -27.14 -14.60
N GLY A 40 -5.11 -27.87 -14.11
CA GLY A 40 -5.55 -27.80 -12.72
C GLY A 40 -4.46 -28.18 -11.73
N SER A 41 -3.75 -29.30 -11.98
CA SER A 41 -2.61 -29.73 -11.16
C SER A 41 -1.49 -28.69 -11.14
N ARG A 42 -1.19 -28.05 -12.28
CA ARG A 42 -0.17 -26.97 -12.34
C ARG A 42 -0.56 -25.76 -11.50
N ALA A 43 -1.85 -25.41 -11.46
CA ALA A 43 -2.34 -24.33 -10.59
C ALA A 43 -2.20 -24.70 -9.11
N GLN A 44 -2.55 -25.93 -8.72
CA GLN A 44 -2.37 -26.44 -7.36
C GLN A 44 -0.89 -26.43 -6.94
N ILE A 45 0.01 -26.92 -7.79
CA ILE A 45 1.46 -26.92 -7.51
C ILE A 45 1.99 -25.49 -7.32
N ARG A 46 1.56 -24.54 -8.16
CA ARG A 46 1.91 -23.12 -7.98
C ARG A 46 1.40 -22.59 -6.64
N GLY A 47 0.17 -22.93 -6.25
CA GLY A 47 -0.37 -22.56 -4.94
C GLY A 47 0.44 -23.12 -3.77
N ILE A 48 0.83 -24.41 -3.84
CA ILE A 48 1.68 -25.04 -2.83
C ILE A 48 3.04 -24.36 -2.76
N ALA A 49 3.68 -24.07 -3.89
CA ALA A 49 4.98 -23.40 -3.93
C ALA A 49 4.92 -22.01 -3.24
N THR A 50 3.89 -21.22 -3.52
CA THR A 50 3.67 -19.93 -2.84
C THR A 50 3.45 -20.11 -1.34
N HIS A 51 2.65 -21.11 -0.94
CA HIS A 51 2.42 -21.40 0.47
C HIS A 51 3.72 -21.82 1.19
N THR A 52 4.53 -22.68 0.57
CA THR A 52 5.84 -23.07 1.11
C THR A 52 6.79 -21.89 1.21
N GLN A 53 6.82 -20.98 0.23
CA GLN A 53 7.63 -19.76 0.29
C GLN A 53 7.19 -18.86 1.44
N ALA A 54 5.88 -18.70 1.66
CA ALA A 54 5.34 -17.96 2.79
C ALA A 54 5.71 -18.62 4.13
N MET A 55 5.64 -19.96 4.22
CA MET A 55 6.08 -20.70 5.41
C MET A 55 7.57 -20.45 5.70
N GLN A 56 8.44 -20.51 4.70
CA GLN A 56 9.88 -20.25 4.86
C GLN A 56 10.15 -18.81 5.34
N ALA A 57 9.45 -17.82 4.79
CA ALA A 57 9.54 -16.44 5.24
C ALA A 57 9.12 -16.31 6.71
N ASN A 58 8.01 -16.94 7.09
CA ASN A 58 7.52 -16.92 8.47
C ASN A 58 8.49 -17.61 9.45
N THR A 59 9.12 -18.72 9.05
CA THR A 59 10.18 -19.36 9.85
C THR A 59 11.38 -18.44 10.04
N SER A 60 11.79 -17.72 9.00
CA SER A 60 12.92 -16.77 9.07
C SER A 60 12.61 -15.60 10.00
N VAL A 61 11.39 -15.05 9.91
CA VAL A 61 10.90 -14.01 10.84
C VAL A 61 10.87 -14.54 12.27
N SER A 62 10.35 -15.75 12.50
CA SER A 62 10.31 -16.37 13.83
C SER A 62 11.72 -16.55 14.42
N ALA A 63 12.70 -16.97 13.63
CA ALA A 63 14.09 -17.05 14.06
C ALA A 63 14.67 -15.68 14.44
N GLY A 64 14.38 -14.64 13.66
CA GLY A 64 14.75 -13.25 13.97
C GLY A 64 14.04 -12.72 15.23
N MET A 65 12.78 -13.06 15.44
CA MET A 65 12.05 -12.73 16.67
C MET A 65 12.65 -13.45 17.87
N GLN A 66 13.08 -14.70 17.73
CA GLN A 66 13.73 -15.44 18.81
C GLN A 66 15.06 -14.80 19.22
N SER A 67 15.88 -14.36 18.26
CA SER A 67 17.13 -13.66 18.55
C SER A 67 16.87 -12.28 19.15
N ALA A 68 15.90 -11.52 18.63
CA ALA A 68 15.48 -10.25 19.19
C ALA A 68 14.93 -10.40 20.62
N SER A 69 14.09 -11.40 20.91
CA SER A 69 13.60 -11.68 22.27
C SER A 69 14.74 -12.09 23.21
N LYS A 70 15.73 -12.86 22.75
CA LYS A 70 16.93 -13.16 23.56
C LYS A 70 17.72 -11.89 23.86
N ALA A 71 17.91 -11.02 22.86
CA ALA A 71 18.58 -9.73 23.04
C ALA A 71 17.82 -8.81 24.01
N MET A 72 16.49 -8.70 23.86
CA MET A 72 15.64 -7.96 24.78
C MET A 72 15.68 -8.55 26.21
N GLY A 73 15.70 -9.88 26.35
CA GLY A 73 15.85 -10.53 27.65
C GLY A 73 17.22 -10.26 28.29
N ALA A 74 18.30 -10.25 27.50
CA ALA A 74 19.63 -9.88 27.95
C ALA A 74 19.71 -8.39 28.34
N MET A 75 19.10 -7.50 27.55
CA MET A 75 18.98 -6.08 27.83
C MET A 75 18.22 -5.85 29.14
N ASN A 76 17.10 -6.55 29.35
CA ASN A 76 16.31 -6.48 30.59
C ASN A 76 17.10 -6.96 31.82
N LYS A 77 18.03 -7.92 31.65
CA LYS A 77 18.92 -8.39 32.74
C LYS A 77 20.11 -7.46 33.00
N GLN A 78 20.57 -6.72 31.99
CA GLN A 78 21.68 -5.76 32.10
C GLN A 78 21.21 -4.33 32.40
N MET A 79 19.90 -4.07 32.34
CA MET A 79 19.25 -2.90 32.90
C MET A 79 19.37 -2.95 34.42
N ASP A 80 20.51 -2.50 34.91
CA ASP A 80 20.75 -2.28 36.32
C ASP A 80 19.91 -1.07 36.78
N PRO A 81 19.00 -1.22 37.76
CA PRO A 81 18.22 -0.10 38.31
C PRO A 81 19.11 1.07 38.73
N ALA A 82 20.34 0.80 39.18
CA ALA A 82 21.31 1.83 39.53
C ALA A 82 21.82 2.61 38.30
N LYS A 83 22.02 1.95 37.16
CA LYS A 83 22.38 2.64 35.90
C LYS A 83 21.22 3.46 35.37
N GLN A 84 19.99 2.96 35.49
CA GLN A 84 18.80 3.70 35.07
C GLN A 84 18.56 4.93 35.96
N MET A 85 18.74 4.82 37.28
CA MET A 85 18.72 5.97 38.17
C MET A 85 19.84 6.97 37.86
N LYS A 86 21.05 6.51 37.56
CA LYS A 86 22.16 7.39 37.16
C LYS A 86 21.87 8.13 35.86
N VAL A 87 21.33 7.45 34.85
CA VAL A 87 20.89 8.09 33.58
C VAL A 87 19.76 9.08 33.84
N MET A 88 18.80 8.75 34.70
CA MET A 88 17.70 9.66 35.04
C MET A 88 18.20 10.90 35.80
N GLN A 89 19.18 10.74 36.69
CA GLN A 89 19.77 11.84 37.45
C GLN A 89 20.64 12.74 36.57
N GLU A 90 21.41 12.15 35.65
CA GLU A 90 22.18 12.90 34.64
C GLU A 90 21.24 13.65 33.68
N PHE A 91 20.13 13.01 33.27
CA PHE A 91 19.09 13.63 32.45
C PHE A 91 18.42 14.80 33.19
N GLN A 92 18.04 14.64 34.46
CA GLN A 92 17.48 15.73 35.26
C GLN A 92 18.46 16.91 35.39
N LYS A 93 19.76 16.63 35.58
CA LYS A 93 20.79 17.66 35.66
C LYS A 93 20.99 18.37 34.32
N GLN A 94 21.04 17.64 33.22
CA GLN A 94 21.15 18.20 31.87
C GLN A 94 19.89 18.96 31.47
N SER A 95 18.70 18.46 31.78
CA SER A 95 17.43 19.16 31.55
C SER A 95 17.39 20.46 32.34
N ALA A 96 17.74 20.46 33.64
CA ALA A 96 17.78 21.68 34.44
C ALA A 96 18.89 22.66 34.01
N GLN A 97 19.97 22.17 33.39
CA GLN A 97 21.00 23.01 32.77
C GLN A 97 20.49 23.60 31.45
N MET A 98 19.76 22.81 30.66
CA MET A 98 19.15 23.24 29.41
C MET A 98 18.05 24.25 29.66
N ASP A 99 17.20 24.05 30.67
CA ASP A 99 16.15 25.01 31.09
C ASP A 99 16.79 26.35 31.47
N ARG A 100 17.87 26.33 32.27
CA ARG A 100 18.64 27.56 32.57
C ARG A 100 19.29 28.19 31.35
N THR A 101 19.79 27.38 30.42
CA THR A 101 20.39 27.89 29.18
C THR A 101 19.31 28.49 28.28
N ASN A 102 18.11 27.92 28.28
CA ASN A 102 16.97 28.41 27.53
C ASN A 102 16.40 29.70 28.16
N GLU A 103 16.38 29.79 29.49
CA GLU A 103 16.07 31.04 30.22
C GLU A 103 17.09 32.14 29.86
N MET A 104 18.40 31.85 29.96
CA MET A 104 19.46 32.81 29.58
C MET A 104 19.42 33.17 28.09
N MET A 105 19.07 32.22 27.22
CA MET A 105 18.93 32.45 25.78
C MET A 105 17.67 33.27 25.48
N SER A 106 16.56 33.03 26.17
CA SER A 106 15.34 33.84 26.07
C SER A 106 15.61 35.27 26.55
N ASP A 107 16.28 35.45 27.69
CA ASP A 107 16.67 36.78 28.20
C ASP A 107 17.62 37.50 27.22
N SER A 108 18.51 36.77 26.55
CA SER A 108 19.42 37.35 25.55
C SER A 108 18.71 37.69 24.24
N ILE A 109 17.73 36.87 23.83
CA ILE A 109 16.91 37.10 22.65
C ILE A 109 15.95 38.26 22.89
N ASP A 110 15.30 38.34 24.06
CA ASP A 110 14.42 39.45 24.42
C ASP A 110 15.20 40.78 24.46
N ASN A 111 16.44 40.79 24.96
CA ASN A 111 17.31 41.99 24.91
C ASN A 111 17.80 42.36 23.50
N VAL A 112 17.81 41.42 22.55
CA VAL A 112 18.18 41.67 21.14
C VAL A 112 16.95 42.04 20.30
N LEU A 113 15.77 41.52 20.65
CA LEU A 113 14.49 41.85 20.01
C LEU A 113 13.92 43.20 20.47
N ASP A 114 14.36 43.74 21.63
CA ASP A 114 14.07 45.11 22.08
C ASP A 114 14.93 46.18 21.34
N ASP A 115 15.69 45.78 20.32
CA ASP A 115 16.36 46.69 19.40
C ASP A 115 15.40 46.99 18.23
N ASP A 116 14.79 48.17 18.26
CA ASP A 116 13.74 48.68 17.34
C ASP A 116 14.07 48.57 15.82
N GLN A 117 15.25 48.08 15.44
CA GLN A 117 15.66 47.84 14.05
C GLN A 117 15.17 46.51 13.45
N ALA A 118 14.71 45.55 14.27
CA ALA A 118 14.35 44.21 13.81
C ALA A 118 12.95 44.10 13.15
N GLU A 119 12.05 45.05 13.42
CA GLU A 119 10.68 45.00 12.89
C GLU A 119 10.63 45.27 11.37
N ASP A 120 11.38 46.27 10.88
CA ASP A 120 11.39 46.67 9.45
C ASP A 120 12.00 45.58 8.54
N GLU A 121 13.06 44.89 8.99
CA GLU A 121 13.70 43.81 8.21
C GLU A 121 12.83 42.54 8.14
N THR A 122 11.97 42.33 9.13
CA THR A 122 11.09 41.15 9.21
C THR A 122 9.93 41.25 8.22
N GLU A 123 9.41 42.45 7.95
CA GLU A 123 8.36 42.67 6.93
C GLU A 123 8.88 42.46 5.49
N GLU A 124 10.09 42.92 5.17
CA GLU A 124 10.68 42.69 3.83
C GLU A 124 10.92 41.20 3.55
N LEU A 125 11.43 40.46 4.53
CA LEU A 125 11.62 39.01 4.43
C LEU A 125 10.31 38.24 4.32
N ALA A 126 9.27 38.66 5.05
CA ALA A 126 7.94 38.06 4.96
C ALA A 126 7.33 38.26 3.55
N ASN A 127 7.46 39.46 2.97
CA ASN A 127 7.00 39.75 1.62
C ASN A 127 7.77 38.92 0.56
N GLN A 128 9.08 38.76 0.72
CA GLN A 128 9.89 37.94 -0.17
C GLN A 128 9.48 36.45 -0.15
N VAL A 129 9.15 35.90 1.03
CA VAL A 129 8.66 34.52 1.17
C VAL A 129 7.26 34.35 0.57
N LEU A 130 6.38 35.36 0.71
CA LEU A 130 5.04 35.34 0.12
C LEU A 130 5.08 35.34 -1.42
N ASP A 131 6.01 36.10 -2.00
CA ASP A 131 6.27 36.11 -3.44
C ASP A 131 6.83 34.76 -3.93
N GLU A 132 7.74 34.14 -3.18
CA GLU A 132 8.37 32.86 -3.53
C GLU A 132 7.39 31.66 -3.43
N ILE A 133 6.43 31.70 -2.50
CA ILE A 133 5.37 30.68 -2.37
C ILE A 133 4.27 30.87 -3.44
N GLY A 134 4.30 31.96 -4.21
CA GLY A 134 3.35 32.21 -5.29
C GLY A 134 1.94 32.49 -4.77
N VAL A 135 1.83 33.07 -3.57
CA VAL A 135 0.55 33.58 -3.05
C VAL A 135 0.26 34.89 -3.78
N ASP A 136 -0.05 34.76 -5.07
CA ASP A 136 -0.52 35.85 -5.91
C ASP A 136 -1.86 36.33 -5.33
N VAL A 137 -1.82 37.45 -4.61
CA VAL A 137 -2.97 38.08 -3.90
C VAL A 137 -4.16 38.33 -4.85
N ALA A 138 -3.98 38.19 -6.16
CA ALA A 138 -5.01 38.32 -7.18
C ALA A 138 -5.78 37.02 -7.56
N SER A 139 -5.32 35.82 -7.19
CA SER A 139 -5.78 34.58 -7.89
C SER A 139 -6.95 33.80 -7.27
N GLN A 140 -7.43 34.14 -6.06
CA GLN A 140 -8.54 33.40 -5.42
C GLN A 140 -9.93 34.07 -5.46
N LEU A 141 -10.12 35.22 -6.13
CA LEU A 141 -11.45 35.85 -6.20
C LEU A 141 -12.32 35.40 -7.41
N SER A 142 -11.81 34.58 -8.34
CA SER A 142 -12.45 34.42 -9.68
C SER A 142 -13.03 33.03 -10.03
N SER A 143 -13.24 32.09 -9.11
CA SER A 143 -13.79 30.77 -9.48
C SER A 143 -14.87 30.22 -8.54
N ALA A 144 -16.05 30.84 -8.52
CA ALA A 144 -17.27 30.22 -8.00
C ALA A 144 -18.25 29.91 -9.16
N PRO A 145 -18.46 28.65 -9.56
CA PRO A 145 -19.40 28.32 -10.63
C PRO A 145 -20.85 28.48 -10.13
N LYS A 146 -21.63 29.33 -10.81
CA LYS A 146 -23.09 29.41 -10.58
C LYS A 146 -23.76 28.10 -11.00
N GLY A 147 -24.56 27.55 -10.07
CA GLY A 147 -25.10 26.20 -10.15
C GLY A 147 -25.98 25.89 -11.36
N ARG A 148 -25.90 24.64 -11.81
CA ARG A 148 -26.92 23.96 -12.62
C ARG A 148 -27.34 22.70 -11.88
N ILE A 149 -28.51 22.75 -11.25
CA ILE A 149 -29.17 21.58 -10.69
C ILE A 149 -29.90 20.88 -11.85
N ALA A 150 -29.44 19.70 -12.26
CA ALA A 150 -30.19 18.79 -13.11
C ALA A 150 -30.65 17.60 -12.26
N GLY A 151 -31.89 17.67 -11.76
CA GLY A 151 -32.52 16.62 -10.96
C GLY A 151 -32.78 15.34 -11.77
N LYS A 152 -32.36 14.20 -11.21
CA LYS A 152 -32.49 12.86 -11.80
C LYS A 152 -33.81 12.21 -11.38
N LYS A 153 -34.57 11.80 -12.41
CA LYS A 153 -35.63 10.77 -12.57
C LYS A 153 -36.25 10.12 -11.33
N VAL A 154 -37.59 10.11 -11.28
CA VAL A 154 -38.40 9.09 -10.60
C VAL A 154 -39.17 8.32 -11.68
N GLN A 155 -39.02 6.99 -11.69
CA GLN A 155 -39.71 6.05 -12.58
C GLN A 155 -40.82 5.40 -11.75
N ALA A 156 -42.07 5.64 -12.11
CA ALA A 156 -43.24 4.93 -11.58
C ALA A 156 -43.95 4.27 -12.77
N ASP A 157 -43.84 2.96 -12.84
CA ASP A 157 -44.61 2.11 -13.75
C ASP A 157 -45.58 1.32 -12.88
N GLU A 158 -46.82 1.80 -12.76
CA GLU A 158 -47.93 1.04 -12.22
C GLU A 158 -49.05 0.97 -13.25
N ARG A 159 -49.26 -0.26 -13.70
CA ARG A 159 -50.18 -0.69 -14.73
C ARG A 159 -51.62 -0.40 -14.33
N TYR A 160 -52.28 0.49 -15.05
CA TYR A 160 -53.73 0.43 -15.24
C TYR A 160 -54.06 0.44 -16.72
N ALA A 161 -54.49 -0.72 -17.18
CA ALA A 161 -55.22 -0.91 -18.42
C ALA A 161 -56.56 -0.16 -18.34
N GLY A 162 -56.97 0.50 -19.43
CA GLY A 162 -58.34 0.96 -19.60
C GLY A 162 -58.52 2.09 -20.60
N SER A 163 -58.90 1.71 -21.83
CA SER A 163 -59.79 2.43 -22.76
C SER A 163 -60.70 3.46 -22.06
N TRP A 164 -60.90 4.70 -22.51
CA TRP A 164 -61.26 5.23 -23.83
C TRP A 164 -60.83 6.69 -23.96
#